data_AF-A0A6I7PG17-F1
#
_entry.id   AF-A0A6I7PG17-F1
#
_cell.length_a   1.000
_cell.length_b   1.000
_cell.length_c   1.000
_cell.angle_alpha   90.00
_cell.angle_beta   90.00
_cell.angle_gamma   90.00
#
_symmetry.space_group_name_H-M   'P 1'
#
loop_
_entity.id
_entity.type
_entity.pdbx_description
1 polymer ?
#
loop_
_entity_poly.entity_id
_entity_poly.type
_entity_poly.pdbx_seq_one_letter_code
_entity_poly.pdbx_strand_id
1 'polypeptide(L)'
;MFHFRSFYMYGVLGSAVVVGVISVALIRTFRIRAAGGAEIKLTGKPFNRVGNLAGGIIFGLGWALTGACPGPLYALLGAGYWAVLLAIAGALAGTVAYGYLKPHLPH
;
A
#
# COMPACT_ATOMS: atom_id res chain seq x y z
N MET A 1 11.53 -11.44 9.57
CA MET A 1 11.52 -10.16 10.31
C MET A 1 11.44 -10.33 11.82
N PHE A 2 10.60 -11.22 12.37
CA PHE A 2 10.42 -11.41 13.83
C PHE A 2 11.53 -12.21 14.56
N HIS A 3 12.68 -12.42 13.92
CA HIS A 3 13.90 -12.74 14.64
C HIS A 3 14.60 -11.40 14.84
N PHE A 4 14.69 -10.89 16.08
CA PHE A 4 15.31 -9.61 16.49
C PHE A 4 16.83 -9.51 16.18
N ARG A 5 17.29 -10.09 15.08
CA ARG A 5 18.69 -10.13 14.64
C ARG A 5 19.10 -8.97 13.74
N SER A 6 18.16 -8.23 13.14
CA SER A 6 18.51 -7.11 12.26
C SER A 6 17.49 -5.98 12.31
N PHE A 7 17.87 -4.86 12.93
CA PHE A 7 17.11 -3.60 12.94
C PHE A 7 17.07 -2.91 11.58
N TYR A 8 17.80 -3.42 10.58
CA TYR A 8 17.97 -2.78 9.29
C TYR A 8 16.64 -2.51 8.59
N MET A 9 15.74 -3.50 8.51
CA MET A 9 14.47 -3.29 7.80
C MET A 9 13.51 -2.36 8.54
N TYR A 10 13.55 -2.33 9.87
CA TYR A 10 12.80 -1.34 10.66
C TYR A 10 13.33 0.07 10.42
N GLY A 11 14.66 0.23 10.35
CA GLY A 11 15.31 1.50 10.00
C GLY A 11 14.95 1.97 8.59
N VAL A 12 14.98 1.08 7.60
CA VAL A 12 14.61 1.41 6.21
C VAL A 12 13.14 1.83 6.11
N LEU A 13 12.21 1.05 6.66
CA LEU A 13 10.79 1.40 6.66
C LEU A 13 10.52 2.70 7.42
N GLY A 14 11.13 2.87 8.59
CA GLY A 14 10.99 4.08 9.41
C GLY A 14 11.51 5.33 8.70
N SER A 15 12.72 5.25 8.11
CA SER A 15 13.30 6.38 7.36
C SER A 15 12.45 6.76 6.14
N ALA A 16 11.92 5.78 5.41
CA ALA A 16 11.02 6.03 4.28
C ALA A 16 9.75 6.77 4.71
N VAL A 17 9.16 6.39 5.84
CA VAL A 17 7.99 7.09 6.40
C VAL A 17 8.34 8.52 6.81
N VAL A 18 9.45 8.73 7.50
CA VAL A 18 9.89 10.07 7.93
C VAL A 18 10.14 10.98 6.72
N VAL A 19 10.86 10.48 5.71
CA VAL A 19 11.09 11.23 4.47
C VAL A 19 9.78 11.55 3.76
N GLY A 20 8.84 10.60 3.71
CA GLY A 20 7.51 10.82 3.16
C GLY A 20 6.72 11.91 3.89
N VAL A 21 6.72 11.89 5.23
CA VAL A 21 6.06 12.91 6.07
C VAL A 21 6.67 14.28 5.82
N ILE A 22 8.00 14.39 5.85
CA ILE A 22 8.71 15.66 5.60
C ILE A 22 8.40 16.18 4.18
N SER A 23 8.42 15.31 3.18
CA SER A 23 8.14 15.67 1.79
C SER A 23 6.71 16.22 1.63
N VAL A 24 5.72 15.52 2.22
CA VAL A 24 4.32 15.95 2.18
C VAL A 24 4.11 17.26 2.96
N ALA A 25 4.78 17.41 4.10
CA ALA A 25 4.74 18.65 4.88
C ALA A 25 5.34 19.82 4.09
N LEU A 26 6.47 19.61 3.41
CA LEU A 26 7.11 20.62 2.58
C LEU A 26 6.22 21.03 1.40
N ILE A 27 5.59 20.06 0.73
CA ILE A 27 4.65 20.31 -0.37
C ILE A 27 3.45 21.14 0.10
N ARG A 28 2.91 20.85 1.30
CA ARG A 28 1.81 21.62 1.89
C ARG A 28 2.23 23.04 2.29
N THR A 29 3.40 23.20 2.90
CA THR A 29 3.88 24.51 3.40
C THR A 29 4.26 25.44 2.24
N PHE A 30 4.95 24.92 1.23
CA PHE A 30 5.41 25.72 0.08
C PHE A 30 4.36 25.82 -1.06
N ARG A 31 3.16 25.25 -0.87
CA ARG A 31 2.09 25.15 -1.89
C ARG A 31 2.64 24.83 -3.28
N ILE A 32 3.50 23.81 -3.34
CA ILE A 32 4.19 23.45 -4.58
C ILE A 32 3.11 23.03 -5.59
N ARG A 33 3.04 23.75 -6.71
CA ARG A 33 2.13 23.44 -7.81
C ARG A 33 2.68 22.21 -8.53
N ALA A 34 1.81 21.26 -8.87
CA ALA A 34 2.21 20.14 -9.71
C ALA A 34 2.78 20.66 -11.04
N ALA A 35 3.55 19.83 -11.76
CA ALA A 35 4.18 20.20 -13.04
C ALA A 35 3.19 20.71 -14.12
N GLY A 36 1.87 20.57 -13.91
CA GLY A 36 0.79 21.14 -14.73
C GLY A 36 0.02 22.32 -14.12
N GLY A 37 0.53 22.98 -13.07
CA GLY A 37 -0.05 24.21 -12.49
C GLY A 37 -1.18 24.01 -11.47
N ALA A 38 -1.67 22.79 -11.26
CA ALA A 38 -2.69 22.49 -10.26
C ALA A 38 -2.13 22.50 -8.82
N GLU A 39 -2.83 23.12 -7.87
CA GLU A 39 -2.53 22.98 -6.44
C GLU A 39 -2.66 21.50 -6.04
N ILE A 40 -1.63 20.96 -5.38
CA ILE A 40 -1.65 19.60 -4.85
C ILE A 40 -2.60 19.59 -3.62
N LYS A 41 -3.91 19.51 -3.88
CA LYS A 41 -4.91 19.25 -2.84
C LYS A 41 -4.85 17.78 -2.44
N LEU A 42 -4.05 17.50 -1.41
CA LEU A 42 -4.06 16.22 -0.70
C LEU A 42 -5.38 16.08 0.07
N THR A 43 -6.44 15.67 -0.64
CA THR A 43 -7.74 15.32 -0.05
C THR A 43 -7.56 14.12 0.87
N GLY A 44 -8.00 14.25 2.12
CA GLY A 44 -7.98 13.17 3.09
C GLY A 44 -8.83 11.99 2.60
N LYS A 45 -8.34 10.77 2.81
CA LYS A 45 -9.11 9.58 2.49
C LYS A 45 -10.32 9.49 3.44
N PRO A 46 -11.54 9.24 2.94
CA PRO A 46 -12.71 9.10 3.82
C PRO A 46 -12.48 7.95 4.80
N PHE A 47 -12.66 8.21 6.09
CA PHE A 47 -12.39 7.24 7.14
C PHE A 47 -13.61 6.33 7.33
N ASN A 48 -13.64 5.22 6.60
CA ASN A 48 -14.61 4.14 6.84
C ASN A 48 -14.05 3.17 7.89
N ARG A 49 -14.58 3.18 9.12
CA ARG A 49 -14.11 2.30 10.21
C ARG A 49 -14.25 0.82 9.87
N VAL A 50 -15.40 0.43 9.32
CA VAL A 50 -15.72 -0.97 9.05
C VAL A 50 -14.89 -1.48 7.87
N GLY A 51 -14.88 -0.72 6.77
CA GLY A 51 -14.13 -1.06 5.57
C GLY A 51 -12.61 -1.07 5.79
N ASN A 52 -12.06 -0.11 6.55
CA ASN A 52 -10.62 -0.07 6.81
C ASN A 52 -10.17 -1.19 7.75
N LEU A 53 -10.97 -1.53 8.76
CA LEU A 53 -10.62 -2.59 9.70
C LEU A 53 -10.77 -3.98 9.06
N ALA A 54 -11.92 -4.27 8.45
CA ALA A 54 -12.15 -5.54 7.78
C ALA A 54 -11.19 -5.74 6.59
N GLY A 55 -11.03 -4.71 5.76
CA GLY A 55 -10.09 -4.73 4.63
C GLY A 55 -8.64 -4.88 5.09
N GLY A 56 -8.25 -4.19 6.17
CA GLY A 56 -6.91 -4.31 6.75
C GLY A 56 -6.60 -5.71 7.27
N ILE A 57 -7.56 -6.36 7.92
CA ILE A 57 -7.41 -7.76 8.41
C ILE A 57 -7.28 -8.72 7.23
N ILE A 58 -8.19 -8.64 6.25
CA ILE A 58 -8.16 -9.52 5.07
C ILE A 58 -6.86 -9.34 4.28
N PHE A 59 -6.43 -8.08 4.09
CA PHE A 59 -5.18 -7.77 3.41
C PHE A 59 -3.96 -8.28 4.18
N GLY A 60 -3.93 -8.12 5.50
CA GLY A 60 -2.87 -8.64 6.36
C GLY A 60 -2.77 -10.16 6.33
N LEU A 61 -3.90 -10.86 6.36
CA LEU A 61 -3.96 -12.32 6.23
C LEU A 61 -3.45 -12.77 4.86
N GLY A 62 -3.87 -12.11 3.78
CA GLY A 62 -3.38 -12.38 2.43
C GLY A 62 -1.87 -12.16 2.31
N TRP A 63 -1.34 -11.13 2.95
CA TRP A 63 0.10 -10.88 2.99
C TRP A 63 0.86 -11.97 3.77
N ALA A 64 0.31 -12.44 4.90
CA ALA A 64 0.89 -13.54 5.66
C ALA A 64 0.90 -14.87 4.88
N LEU A 65 -0.15 -15.15 4.11
CA LEU A 65 -0.28 -16.34 3.26
C LEU A 65 0.68 -16.31 2.06
N THR A 66 0.81 -15.15 1.39
CA THR A 66 1.65 -15.01 0.18
C THR A 66 3.13 -14.76 0.51
N GLY A 67 3.44 -14.36 1.75
CA GLY A 67 4.80 -14.07 2.19
C GLY A 67 5.44 -12.83 1.56
N ALA A 68 4.71 -12.07 0.73
CA ALA A 68 5.21 -10.94 -0.03
C ALA A 68 4.16 -9.82 -0.13
N CYS A 69 4.57 -8.57 0.07
CA CYS A 69 3.67 -7.43 -0.09
C CYS A 69 3.57 -7.06 -1.58
N PRO A 70 2.61 -6.20 -1.99
CA PRO A 70 2.50 -5.77 -3.38
C PRO A 70 3.83 -5.25 -3.97
N GLY A 71 4.64 -4.52 -3.21
CA GLY A 71 5.95 -4.03 -3.68
C GLY A 71 6.90 -5.17 -4.09
N PRO A 72 7.27 -6.07 -3.17
CA PRO A 72 8.05 -7.26 -3.47
C PRO A 72 7.41 -8.15 -4.53
N LEU A 73 6.08 -8.32 -4.58
CA LEU A 73 5.43 -9.14 -5.61
C LEU A 73 5.85 -8.69 -7.03
N TYR A 74 5.83 -7.39 -7.32
CA TYR A 74 6.28 -6.88 -8.61
C TYR A 74 7.81 -6.96 -8.79
N ALA A 75 8.58 -6.73 -7.73
CA ALA A 75 10.04 -6.86 -7.79
C ALA A 75 10.51 -8.31 -8.03
N LEU A 76 9.88 -9.29 -7.39
CA LEU A 76 10.17 -10.72 -7.56
C LEU A 76 9.79 -11.19 -8.97
N LEU A 77 8.70 -10.67 -9.54
CA LEU A 77 8.36 -10.93 -10.94
C LEU A 77 9.47 -10.42 -11.88
N GLY A 78 9.98 -9.20 -11.64
CA GLY A 78 11.12 -8.65 -12.39
C GLY A 78 12.43 -9.42 -12.20
N ALA A 79 12.60 -10.09 -11.06
CA ALA A 79 13.73 -10.98 -10.79
C ALA A 79 13.58 -12.40 -11.38
N GLY A 80 12.51 -12.68 -12.14
CA GLY A 80 12.31 -13.95 -12.84
C GLY A 80 11.55 -15.02 -12.05
N TYR A 81 10.96 -14.68 -10.90
CA TYR A 81 10.14 -15.62 -10.12
C TYR A 81 8.71 -15.70 -10.66
N TRP A 82 8.50 -16.56 -11.65
CA TRP A 82 7.21 -16.73 -12.33
C TRP A 82 6.06 -17.22 -11.42
N ALA A 83 6.36 -17.93 -10.32
CA ALA A 83 5.35 -18.39 -9.36
C ALA A 83 4.56 -17.23 -8.73
N VAL A 84 5.15 -16.02 -8.70
CA VAL A 84 4.52 -14.82 -8.16
C VAL A 84 3.35 -14.32 -9.03
N LEU A 85 3.29 -14.72 -10.31
CA LEU A 85 2.15 -14.41 -11.17
C LEU A 85 0.83 -14.93 -10.62
N LEU A 86 0.82 -16.08 -9.94
CA LEU A 86 -0.40 -16.62 -9.32
C LEU A 86 -0.90 -15.71 -8.20
N ALA A 87 0.01 -15.19 -7.38
CA ALA A 87 -0.33 -14.25 -6.31
C ALA A 87 -0.80 -12.90 -6.88
N ILE A 88 -0.16 -12.41 -7.95
CA ILE A 88 -0.58 -11.17 -8.64
C ILE A 88 -1.96 -11.36 -9.29
N ALA A 89 -2.19 -12.48 -9.98
CA ALA A 89 -3.48 -12.79 -10.59
C ALA A 89 -4.59 -12.90 -9.53
N GLY A 90 -4.32 -13.56 -8.39
CA GLY A 90 -5.25 -13.61 -7.26
C GLY A 90 -5.53 -12.23 -6.65
N ALA A 91 -4.51 -11.39 -6.51
CA ALA A 91 -4.67 -10.02 -6.04
C ALA A 91 -5.52 -9.17 -7.00
N LEU A 92 -5.31 -9.30 -8.32
CA LEU A 92 -6.10 -8.64 -9.35
C LEU A 92 -7.55 -9.13 -9.37
N ALA A 93 -7.77 -10.44 -9.28
CA ALA A 93 -9.11 -11.00 -9.20
C ALA A 93 -9.84 -10.50 -7.94
N GLY A 94 -9.15 -10.44 -6.80
CA GLY A 94 -9.68 -9.91 -5.55
C GLY A 94 -10.04 -8.42 -5.61
N THR A 95 -9.20 -7.58 -6.24
CA THR A 95 -9.50 -6.15 -6.38
C THR A 95 -10.66 -5.89 -7.33
N VAL A 96 -10.77 -6.65 -8.42
CA VAL A 96 -11.91 -6.59 -9.35
C VAL A 96 -13.18 -7.04 -8.63
N ALA A 97 -13.15 -8.18 -7.95
CA ALA A 97 -14.29 -8.68 -7.18
C ALA A 97 -14.74 -7.67 -6.12
N TYR A 98 -13.79 -7.08 -5.36
CA TYR A 98 -14.10 -6.02 -4.41
C TYR A 98 -14.68 -4.79 -5.09
N GLY A 99 -14.18 -4.39 -6.26
CA GLY A 99 -14.70 -3.28 -7.06
C GLY A 99 -16.18 -3.47 -7.46
N TYR A 100 -16.56 -4.68 -7.85
CA TYR A 100 -17.95 -5.04 -8.15
C TYR A 100 -18.82 -5.15 -6.90
N LEU A 101 -18.28 -5.61 -5.78
CA LEU A 101 -19.03 -5.78 -4.52
C LEU A 101 -19.16 -4.48 -3.73
N LYS A 102 -18.25 -3.52 -3.91
CA LYS A 102 -18.21 -2.21 -3.24
C LYS A 102 -19.55 -1.46 -3.20
N PRO A 103 -20.41 -1.44 -4.23
CA PRO A 103 -21.72 -0.78 -4.18
C PRO A 103 -22.68 -1.40 -3.16
N HIS A 104 -22.46 -2.65 -2.76
CA HIS A 104 -23.34 -3.41 -1.87
C HIS A 104 -22.80 -3.52 -0.42
N LEU A 105 -21.59 -3.02 -0.15
CA LEU A 105 -21.02 -3.07 1.20
C LEU A 105 -21.40 -1.81 2.00
N PRO A 106 -21.79 -1.95 3.28
CA PRO A 106 -22.05 -0.80 4.15
C PRO A 106 -20.77 0.03 4.31
N HIS A 107 -20.89 1.32 3.99
CA HIS A 107 -19.80 2.29 4.07
C HIS A 107 -19.67 2.86 5.49
#